data_AF-A0A445KG48-F1
#
_entry.id   AF-A0A445KG48-F1
#
_cell.length_a   1.000
_cell.length_b   1.000
_cell.length_c   1.000
_cell.angle_alpha   90.00
_cell.angle_beta   90.00
_cell.angle_gamma   90.00
#
_symmetry.space_group_name_H-M   'P 1'
#
loop_
_entity.id
_entity.type
_entity.pdbx_description
1 polymer ?
#
loop_
_entity_poly.entity_id
_entity_poly.type
_entity_poly.pdbx_seq_one_letter_code
_entity_poly.pdbx_strand_id
1 'polypeptide(L)'
;MKAKLYHLLEHRASECRYFVIPLWRGSGYTTMFVQVQTPHMVFTGLEDYKARGTQAAPYFTVSFYTEFAESKDLVLIRGDVVFTSKLTDSEAKWLLEAAQSFYLNDARYKLVERFNRQTHDFEFKDVLQVLDMPIL
;
A
#
# COMPACT_ATOMS: atom_id res chain seq x y z
N MET A 1 -9.18 9.17 8.88
CA MET A 1 -7.83 9.78 8.77
C MET A 1 -7.97 11.30 8.88
N LYS A 2 -6.97 12.01 9.43
CA LYS A 2 -6.97 13.49 9.44
C LYS A 2 -6.78 14.06 8.03
N ALA A 3 -7.42 15.18 7.69
CA ALA A 3 -7.38 15.73 6.33
C ALA A 3 -5.94 16.02 5.87
N LYS A 4 -5.12 16.62 6.74
CA LYS A 4 -3.70 16.89 6.47
C LYS A 4 -2.89 15.64 6.11
N LEU A 5 -3.20 14.48 6.71
CA LEU A 5 -2.50 13.23 6.42
C LEU A 5 -2.93 12.69 5.07
N TYR A 6 -4.22 12.79 4.74
CA TYR A 6 -4.70 12.40 3.41
C TYR A 6 -4.03 13.22 2.31
N HIS A 7 -3.94 14.54 2.46
CA HIS A 7 -3.26 15.39 1.46
C HIS A 7 -1.77 15.08 1.33
N LEU A 8 -1.08 14.73 2.44
CA LEU A 8 0.29 14.26 2.38
C LEU A 8 0.42 12.95 1.58
N LEU A 9 -0.47 11.98 1.85
CA LEU A 9 -0.52 10.71 1.12
C LEU A 9 -0.78 10.96 -0.37
N GLU A 10 -1.76 11.80 -0.69
CA GLU A 10 -2.15 12.17 -2.05
C GLU A 10 -1.00 12.81 -2.83
N HIS A 11 -0.35 13.83 -2.24
CA HIS A 11 0.82 14.47 -2.83
C HIS A 11 1.97 13.48 -3.06
N ARG A 12 2.24 12.61 -2.10
CA ARG A 12 3.31 11.61 -2.23
C ARG A 12 2.99 10.53 -3.26
N ALA A 13 1.72 10.17 -3.39
CA ALA A 13 1.23 9.19 -4.36
C ALA A 13 1.17 9.74 -5.79
N SER A 14 0.93 11.04 -5.98
CA SER A 14 0.98 11.66 -7.31
C SER A 14 2.38 11.58 -7.92
N GLU A 15 3.39 11.66 -7.07
CA GLU A 15 4.82 11.63 -7.43
C GLU A 15 5.42 10.21 -7.47
N CYS A 16 4.92 9.31 -6.63
CA CYS A 16 5.39 7.94 -6.47
C CYS A 16 4.20 7.01 -6.26
N ARG A 17 3.63 6.48 -7.34
CA ARG A 17 2.36 5.73 -7.34
C ARG A 17 2.47 4.30 -6.84
N TYR A 18 3.63 3.68 -7.02
CA TYR A 18 3.78 2.24 -6.92
C TYR A 18 4.58 1.84 -5.69
N PHE A 19 4.25 0.70 -5.08
CA PHE A 19 5.10 0.11 -4.06
C PHE A 19 4.88 -1.39 -3.95
N VAL A 20 5.70 -2.05 -3.15
CA VAL A 20 5.56 -3.46 -2.81
C VAL A 20 5.57 -3.65 -1.31
N ILE A 21 4.65 -4.45 -0.80
CA ILE A 21 4.53 -4.73 0.64
C ILE A 21 4.49 -6.25 0.85
N PRO A 22 5.38 -6.82 1.68
CA PRO A 22 5.30 -8.22 2.06
C PRO A 22 4.07 -8.46 2.95
N LEU A 23 3.33 -9.53 2.70
CA LEU A 23 2.27 -10.03 3.57
C LEU A 23 2.71 -11.38 4.13
N TRP A 24 2.90 -11.45 5.45
CA TRP A 24 3.39 -12.67 6.11
C TRP A 24 2.41 -13.84 6.02
N ARG A 25 2.92 -15.04 5.77
CA ARG A 25 2.17 -16.30 5.57
C ARG A 25 2.75 -17.44 6.40
N GLY A 26 3.09 -17.18 7.66
CA GLY A 26 3.58 -18.20 8.60
C GLY A 26 5.05 -18.53 8.41
N SER A 27 5.44 -19.12 7.28
CA SER A 27 6.83 -19.53 6.99
C SER A 27 7.54 -18.68 5.93
N GLY A 28 6.88 -17.62 5.43
CA GLY A 28 7.41 -16.70 4.44
C GLY A 28 6.43 -15.57 4.19
N TYR A 29 6.50 -14.92 3.03
CA TYR A 29 5.59 -13.85 2.65
C TYR A 29 5.10 -13.98 1.21
N THR A 30 3.91 -13.44 0.96
CA THR A 30 3.45 -13.09 -0.39
C THR A 30 3.68 -11.61 -0.61
N THR A 31 4.24 -11.21 -1.75
CA THR A 31 4.44 -9.80 -2.05
C THR A 31 3.18 -9.21 -2.68
N MET A 32 2.68 -8.13 -2.11
CA MET A 32 1.57 -7.34 -2.64
C MET A 32 2.12 -6.17 -3.45
N PHE A 33 1.65 -6.01 -4.68
CA PHE A 33 1.84 -4.81 -5.48
C PHE A 33 0.77 -3.78 -5.10
N VAL A 34 1.22 -2.59 -4.72
CA VAL A 34 0.35 -1.49 -4.27
C VAL A 34 0.37 -0.38 -5.31
N GLN A 35 -0.81 0.04 -5.74
CA GLN A 35 -1.00 1.18 -6.65
C GLN A 35 -1.85 2.23 -5.93
N VAL A 36 -1.28 3.42 -5.72
CA VAL A 36 -1.98 4.53 -5.06
C VAL A 36 -2.35 5.58 -6.11
N GLN A 37 -3.60 5.54 -6.56
CA GLN A 37 -4.16 6.52 -7.50
C GLN A 37 -5.38 7.13 -6.84
N THR A 38 -5.17 8.21 -6.09
CA THR A 38 -6.22 8.85 -5.30
C THR A 38 -7.44 9.20 -6.17
N PRO A 39 -8.67 8.98 -5.65
CA PRO A 39 -9.00 8.63 -4.26
C PRO A 39 -8.98 7.11 -3.97
N HIS A 40 -8.29 6.31 -4.80
CA HIS A 40 -8.22 4.86 -4.64
C HIS A 40 -6.81 4.33 -4.34
N MET A 41 -6.75 3.20 -3.64
CA MET A 41 -5.54 2.40 -3.47
C MET A 41 -5.88 0.94 -3.74
N VAL A 42 -5.06 0.27 -4.54
CA VAL A 42 -5.31 -1.08 -5.03
C VAL A 42 -4.15 -1.99 -4.64
N PHE A 43 -4.48 -3.17 -4.11
CA PHE A 43 -3.52 -4.19 -3.72
C PHE A 43 -3.77 -5.44 -4.54
N THR A 44 -2.76 -5.88 -5.28
CA THR A 44 -2.81 -7.06 -6.14
C THR A 44 -1.64 -7.97 -5.79
N GLY A 45 -1.83 -9.30 -5.79
CA GLY A 45 -0.70 -10.21 -5.62
C GLY A 45 0.35 -9.96 -6.72
N LEU A 46 1.62 -9.75 -6.35
CA LEU A 46 2.65 -9.37 -7.32
C LEU A 46 2.84 -10.43 -8.41
N GLU A 47 2.80 -11.72 -8.03
CA GLU A 47 2.93 -12.82 -9.00
C GLU A 47 1.73 -12.90 -9.95
N ASP A 48 0.51 -12.65 -9.47
CA ASP A 48 -0.67 -12.58 -10.33
C ASP A 48 -0.60 -11.39 -11.29
N TYR A 49 -0.11 -10.24 -10.80
CA TYR A 49 0.11 -9.06 -11.64
C TYR A 49 1.18 -9.31 -12.70
N LYS A 50 2.29 -9.97 -12.37
CA LYS A 50 3.31 -10.35 -13.36
C LYS A 50 2.73 -11.28 -14.43
N ALA A 51 1.87 -12.22 -14.04
CA ALA A 51 1.29 -13.20 -14.95
C ALA A 51 0.20 -12.61 -15.87
N ARG A 52 -0.59 -11.63 -15.40
CA ARG A 52 -1.80 -11.16 -16.10
C ARG A 52 -1.83 -9.64 -16.36
N GLY A 53 -0.85 -8.90 -15.88
CA GLY A 53 -0.81 -7.44 -15.96
C GLY A 53 -2.06 -6.80 -15.36
N THR A 54 -2.64 -5.85 -16.11
CA THR A 54 -3.85 -5.11 -15.71
C THR A 54 -5.12 -5.96 -15.66
N GLN A 55 -5.07 -7.21 -16.14
CA GLN A 55 -6.18 -8.16 -16.02
C GLN A 55 -6.14 -8.97 -14.72
N ALA A 56 -5.11 -8.80 -13.89
CA ALA A 56 -5.06 -9.41 -12.56
C ALA A 56 -6.15 -8.80 -11.66
N ALA A 57 -6.96 -9.66 -11.05
CA ALA A 57 -7.96 -9.21 -10.08
C ALA A 57 -7.27 -8.66 -8.83
N PRO A 58 -7.69 -7.48 -8.32
CA PRO A 58 -7.17 -6.97 -7.07
C PRO A 58 -7.63 -7.89 -5.92
N TYR A 59 -6.79 -8.01 -4.90
CA TYR A 59 -7.14 -8.73 -3.68
C TYR A 59 -7.92 -7.82 -2.73
N PHE A 60 -7.55 -6.54 -2.73
CA PHE A 60 -8.09 -5.53 -1.83
C PHE A 60 -8.07 -4.16 -2.50
N THR A 61 -9.16 -3.42 -2.34
CA THR A 61 -9.30 -2.06 -2.85
C THR A 61 -9.70 -1.13 -1.72
N VAL A 62 -9.16 0.08 -1.72
CA VAL A 62 -9.42 1.09 -0.71
C VAL A 62 -9.90 2.36 -1.39
N SER A 63 -10.92 2.99 -0.84
CA SER A 63 -11.44 4.29 -1.28
C SER A 63 -11.39 5.30 -0.14
N PHE A 64 -10.94 6.51 -0.46
CA PHE A 64 -10.88 7.64 0.45
C PHE A 64 -12.02 8.63 0.14
N TYR A 65 -12.80 8.99 1.15
CA TYR A 65 -13.95 9.88 1.07
C TYR A 65 -13.65 11.18 1.81
N THR A 66 -13.55 12.28 1.07
CA THR A 66 -13.04 13.58 1.54
C THR A 66 -14.13 14.61 1.86
N GLU A 67 -15.40 14.24 1.80
CA GLU A 67 -16.57 15.12 1.99
C GLU A 67 -16.59 15.79 3.38
N PHE A 68 -15.92 15.19 4.37
CA PHE A 68 -15.78 15.72 5.73
C PHE A 68 -14.40 16.33 6.02
N ALA A 69 -13.52 16.43 5.02
CA ALA A 69 -12.15 16.91 5.22
C ALA A 69 -12.14 18.39 5.67
N GLU A 70 -12.86 19.26 4.97
CA GLU A 70 -12.89 20.70 5.29
C GLU A 70 -13.69 21.00 6.56
N SER A 71 -14.87 20.39 6.70
CA SER A 71 -15.82 20.71 7.78
C SER A 71 -15.52 20.00 9.10
N LYS A 72 -14.84 18.86 9.08
CA LYS A 72 -14.60 18.02 10.27
C LYS A 72 -13.16 17.56 10.44
N ASP A 73 -12.23 17.97 9.58
CA ASP A 73 -10.84 17.47 9.55
C ASP A 73 -10.78 15.93 9.55
N LEU A 74 -11.66 15.32 8.74
CA LEU A 74 -11.88 13.87 8.70
C LEU A 74 -12.06 13.37 7.26
N VAL A 75 -11.22 12.42 6.86
CA VAL A 75 -11.36 11.61 5.65
C VAL A 75 -11.78 10.20 6.07
N LEU A 76 -12.88 9.69 5.52
CA LEU A 76 -13.33 8.32 5.75
C LEU A 76 -12.60 7.38 4.80
N ILE A 77 -12.35 6.16 5.25
CA ILE A 77 -11.64 5.15 4.47
C ILE A 77 -12.48 3.89 4.47
N ARG A 78 -12.78 3.38 3.28
CA ARG A 78 -13.42 2.09 3.09
C ARG A 78 -12.44 1.14 2.43
N GLY A 79 -12.28 -0.03 3.00
CA GLY A 79 -11.56 -1.14 2.38
C GLY A 79 -12.54 -2.24 1.99
N ASP A 80 -12.42 -2.75 0.76
CA ASP A 80 -13.22 -3.86 0.24
C ASP A 80 -12.27 -5.02 -0.12
N VAL A 81 -12.40 -6.13 0.59
CA VAL A 81 -11.67 -7.37 0.28
C VAL A 81 -12.37 -8.07 -0.89
N VAL A 82 -11.73 -8.04 -2.05
CA VAL A 82 -12.30 -8.54 -3.31
C VAL A 82 -12.11 -10.05 -3.43
N PHE A 83 -10.92 -10.55 -3.06
CA PHE A 83 -10.61 -11.98 -3.04
C PHE A 83 -10.49 -12.51 -1.61
N THR A 84 -11.64 -12.82 -1.01
CA THR A 84 -11.76 -13.35 0.36
C THR A 84 -11.08 -14.72 0.56
N SER A 85 -10.82 -15.47 -0.52
CA SER A 85 -10.03 -16.71 -0.48
C SER A 85 -8.52 -16.48 -0.36
N LYS A 86 -8.05 -15.26 -0.63
CA LYS A 86 -6.63 -14.89 -0.63
C LYS A 86 -6.29 -13.93 0.50
N LEU A 87 -7.24 -13.18 1.03
CA LEU A 87 -6.98 -12.14 2.01
C LEU A 87 -8.08 -12.13 3.06
N THR A 88 -7.67 -12.12 4.32
CA THR A 88 -8.59 -11.92 5.46
C THR A 88 -8.75 -10.44 5.79
N ASP A 89 -9.81 -10.07 6.51
CA ASP A 89 -10.04 -8.67 6.93
C ASP A 89 -8.88 -8.12 7.77
N SER A 90 -8.28 -8.95 8.63
CA SER A 90 -7.14 -8.55 9.46
C SER A 90 -5.89 -8.28 8.62
N GLU A 91 -5.62 -9.11 7.62
CA GLU A 91 -4.52 -8.90 6.68
C GLU A 91 -4.74 -7.67 5.79
N ALA A 92 -5.98 -7.45 5.34
CA ALA A 92 -6.35 -6.27 4.56
C ALA A 92 -6.16 -4.97 5.37
N LYS A 93 -6.60 -4.97 6.62
CA LYS A 93 -6.36 -3.86 7.54
C LYS A 93 -4.86 -3.60 7.74
N TRP A 94 -4.08 -4.65 7.99
CA TRP A 94 -2.65 -4.54 8.16
C TRP A 94 -1.95 -3.99 6.90
N LEU A 95 -2.34 -4.45 5.70
CA LEU A 95 -1.82 -3.94 4.43
C LEU A 95 -2.10 -2.43 4.26
N LEU A 96 -3.30 -1.97 4.60
CA LEU A 96 -3.64 -0.55 4.57
C LEU A 96 -2.78 0.26 5.55
N GLU A 97 -2.62 -0.22 6.78
CA GLU A 97 -1.80 0.43 7.80
C GLU A 97 -0.32 0.47 7.39
N ALA A 98 0.21 -0.61 6.81
CA ALA A 98 1.56 -0.67 6.27
C ALA A 98 1.74 0.33 5.12
N ALA A 99 0.83 0.35 4.14
CA ALA A 99 0.89 1.29 3.03
C ALA A 99 0.83 2.74 3.53
N GLN A 100 -0.09 3.07 4.44
CA GLN A 100 -0.15 4.39 5.06
C GLN A 100 1.14 4.74 5.80
N SER A 101 1.74 3.78 6.52
CA SER A 101 3.01 4.00 7.21
C SER A 101 4.15 4.39 6.26
N PHE A 102 4.26 3.71 5.11
CA PHE A 102 5.27 4.05 4.09
C PHE A 102 5.02 5.41 3.44
N TYR A 103 3.77 5.77 3.15
CA TYR A 103 3.46 7.05 2.50
C TYR A 103 3.44 8.23 3.49
N LEU A 104 3.13 8.03 4.77
CA LEU A 104 2.95 9.12 5.73
C LEU A 104 4.19 9.39 6.60
N ASN A 105 5.12 8.44 6.71
CA ASN A 105 6.35 8.63 7.47
C ASN A 105 7.51 9.02 6.55
N ASP A 106 8.18 10.13 6.85
CA ASP A 106 9.25 10.69 6.01
C ASP A 106 10.42 9.73 5.79
N ALA A 107 10.83 8.99 6.81
CA ALA A 107 11.94 8.04 6.69
C ALA A 107 11.55 6.83 5.84
N ARG A 108 10.33 6.30 6.03
CA ARG A 108 9.81 5.16 5.27
C ARG A 108 9.50 5.52 3.82
N TYR A 109 9.04 6.75 3.57
CA TYR A 109 8.71 7.22 2.22
C TYR A 109 9.91 7.20 1.27
N LYS A 110 11.14 7.34 1.79
CA LYS A 110 12.37 7.19 0.99
C LYS A 110 12.47 5.83 0.29
N LEU A 111 11.87 4.78 0.83
CA LEU A 111 11.82 3.47 0.15
C LEU A 111 10.82 3.49 -1.02
N VAL A 112 9.69 4.18 -0.85
CA VAL A 112 8.71 4.40 -1.92
C VAL A 112 9.32 5.24 -3.04
N GLU A 113 10.02 6.33 -2.71
CA GLU A 113 10.73 7.16 -3.69
C GLU A 113 11.79 6.35 -4.44
N ARG A 114 12.63 5.58 -3.73
CA ARG A 114 13.62 4.69 -4.35
C ARG A 114 12.96 3.71 -5.31
N PHE A 115 11.87 3.07 -4.89
CA PHE A 115 11.14 2.13 -5.75
C PHE A 115 10.67 2.77 -7.07
N ASN A 116 10.12 3.99 -7.02
CA ASN A 116 9.54 4.66 -8.20
C ASN A 116 10.56 5.40 -9.08
N ARG A 117 11.64 5.95 -8.48
CA ARG A 117 12.55 6.89 -9.17
C ARG A 117 13.98 6.38 -9.31
N GLN A 118 14.39 5.46 -8.46
CA GLN A 118 15.76 4.94 -8.36
C GLN A 118 15.71 3.41 -8.25
N THR A 119 14.93 2.75 -9.11
CA THR A 119 14.58 1.33 -8.97
C THR A 119 15.80 0.41 -8.92
N HIS A 120 16.94 0.82 -9.48
CA HIS A 120 18.21 0.07 -9.41
C HIS A 120 18.83 0.03 -8.01
N ASP A 121 18.53 1.03 -7.15
CA ASP A 121 18.99 1.11 -5.76
C ASP A 121 17.94 0.57 -4.76
N PHE A 122 16.81 0.07 -5.27
CA PHE A 122 15.76 -0.48 -4.42
C PHE A 122 16.07 -1.92 -4.02
N GLU A 123 16.18 -2.14 -2.72
CA GLU A 123 16.43 -3.43 -2.12
C GLU A 123 15.21 -3.88 -1.30
N PHE A 124 14.55 -4.97 -1.70
CA PHE A 124 13.33 -5.43 -1.02
C PHE A 124 13.57 -5.82 0.45
N LYS A 125 14.78 -6.25 0.81
CA LYS A 125 15.18 -6.54 2.19
C LYS A 125 15.02 -5.32 3.13
N ASP A 126 15.18 -4.11 2.62
CA ASP A 126 15.00 -2.89 3.40
C ASP A 126 13.53 -2.72 3.81
N VAL A 127 12.59 -3.17 2.97
CA VAL A 127 11.14 -3.19 3.28
C VAL A 127 10.86 -4.23 4.36
N LEU A 128 11.46 -5.42 4.28
CA LEU A 128 11.34 -6.45 5.32
C LEU A 128 11.84 -5.93 6.68
N GLN A 129 13.00 -5.27 6.69
CA GLN A 129 13.59 -4.68 7.90
C GLN A 129 12.69 -3.61 8.53
N VAL A 130 12.15 -2.69 7.73
CA VAL A 130 11.26 -1.62 8.22
C VAL A 130 9.95 -2.16 8.83
N LEU A 131 9.55 -3.35 8.40
CA LEU A 131 8.36 -4.06 8.90
C LEU A 131 8.67 -5.14 9.94
N ASP A 132 9.91 -5.19 10.43
CA ASP A 132 10.40 -6.18 11.41
C ASP A 132 10.11 -7.63 10.99
N MET A 133 10.17 -7.92 9.69
CA MET A 133 9.95 -9.26 9.15
C MET A 133 11.24 -10.08 9.10
N PRO A 134 11.16 -11.41 9.32
CA PRO A 134 12.30 -12.30 9.14
C PRO A 134 12.91 -12.17 7.75
N ILE A 135 14.23 -11.99 7.72
CA ILE A 135 15.04 -12.03 6.49
C ILE A 135 15.55 -13.47 6.40
N LEU A 136 15.00 -14.22 5.45
CA LEU A 136 15.41 -15.60 5.15
C LEU A 136 16.65 -15.61 4.26
#